data_AF-A0A7W1BDU2-F1
#
_entry.id   AF-A0A7W1BDU2-F1
#
_cell.length_a   1.000
_cell.length_b   1.000
_cell.length_c   1.000
_cell.angle_alpha   90.00
_cell.angle_beta   90.00
_cell.angle_gamma   90.00
#
_symmetry.space_group_name_H-M   'P 1'
#
loop_
_entity.id
_entity.type
_entity.pdbx_description
1 polymer ?
#
loop_
_entity_poly.entity_id
_entity_poly.type
_entity_poly.pdbx_seq_one_letter_code
_entity_poly.pdbx_strand_id
1 'polypeptide(L)'
;MGNYRFGTRWVLQAPIDRVWDAIVETERWPTWWRGVQSADVLEQGAEGGVGKRVRYVFRSALPYTLGFEMVLREVSRPHLLVADASGELEGFGRWEITEDGGVTTLDYTWHVRTTAAAMNLLAPFVRPAFVWNHHVVMRWGAEGLARHLSAPLLGVESTPNPKLTDLLPLVGLMTILALAVRRWSRVFSSRSRG
;
A
#
# COMPACT_ATOMS: atom_id res chain seq x y z
N MET A 1 -4.58 19.63 2.63
CA MET A 1 -4.46 18.21 2.25
C MET A 1 -3.31 17.58 3.00
N GLY A 2 -3.48 16.37 3.54
CA GLY A 2 -2.40 15.66 4.22
C GLY A 2 -1.44 15.04 3.21
N ASN A 3 -0.17 15.45 3.23
CA ASN A 3 0.88 14.86 2.40
C ASN A 3 1.66 13.84 3.21
N TYR A 4 1.84 12.65 2.63
CA TYR A 4 2.53 11.53 3.26
C TYR A 4 3.64 11.02 2.37
N ARG A 5 4.78 10.74 2.98
CA ARG A 5 5.94 10.11 2.35
C ARG A 5 6.36 8.97 3.25
N PHE A 6 6.28 7.77 2.74
CA PHE A 6 6.69 6.57 3.44
C PHE A 6 7.77 5.85 2.64
N GLY A 7 8.76 5.34 3.37
CA GLY A 7 9.75 4.41 2.88
C GLY A 7 9.65 3.13 3.69
N THR A 8 9.61 1.98 3.03
CA THR A 8 9.72 0.67 3.67
C THR A 8 10.64 -0.23 2.87
N ARG A 9 11.55 -0.91 3.57
CA ARG A 9 12.43 -1.93 3.02
C ARG A 9 12.01 -3.30 3.52
N TRP A 10 11.87 -4.26 2.61
CA TRP A 10 11.72 -5.68 2.92
C TRP A 10 12.99 -6.42 2.48
N VAL A 11 13.49 -7.31 3.31
CA VAL A 11 14.65 -8.16 2.99
C VAL A 11 14.26 -9.61 3.21
N LEU A 12 14.34 -10.43 2.16
CA LEU A 12 14.00 -11.84 2.22
C LEU A 12 14.99 -12.72 1.45
N GLN A 13 15.19 -13.93 1.95
CA GLN A 13 16.06 -14.92 1.33
C GLN A 13 15.31 -15.70 0.24
N ALA A 14 15.15 -15.06 -0.93
CA ALA A 14 14.56 -15.64 -2.13
C ALA A 14 15.19 -15.02 -3.39
N PRO A 15 15.22 -15.76 -4.52
CA PRO A 15 15.63 -15.21 -5.81
C PRO A 15 14.71 -14.09 -6.29
N ILE A 16 15.28 -13.07 -6.93
CA ILE A 16 14.59 -11.85 -7.37
C ILE A 16 13.41 -12.14 -8.29
N ASP A 17 13.52 -13.15 -9.17
CA ASP A 17 12.46 -13.47 -10.12
C ASP A 17 11.19 -13.95 -9.40
N ARG A 18 11.32 -14.78 -8.35
CA ARG A 18 10.15 -15.23 -7.57
C ARG A 18 9.50 -14.08 -6.81
N VAL A 19 10.33 -13.17 -6.30
CA VAL A 19 9.86 -11.96 -5.62
C VAL A 19 9.14 -11.05 -6.59
N TRP A 20 9.76 -10.78 -7.73
CA TRP A 20 9.23 -9.95 -8.80
C TRP A 20 7.86 -10.45 -9.24
N ASP A 21 7.76 -11.74 -9.57
CA ASP A 21 6.52 -12.36 -10.04
C ASP A 21 5.40 -12.18 -9.00
N ALA A 22 5.68 -12.42 -7.71
CA ALA A 22 4.71 -12.20 -6.63
C ALA A 22 4.27 -10.73 -6.48
N ILE A 23 5.18 -9.77 -6.73
CA ILE A 23 4.86 -8.33 -6.66
C ILE A 23 4.04 -7.88 -7.88
N VAL A 24 4.34 -8.33 -9.10
CA VAL A 24 3.60 -7.91 -10.31
C VAL A 24 2.24 -8.58 -10.46
N GLU A 25 2.04 -9.77 -9.88
CA GLU A 25 0.77 -10.49 -9.82
C GLU A 25 -0.18 -9.88 -8.77
N THR A 26 -0.50 -8.61 -8.98
CA THR A 26 -1.28 -7.76 -8.07
C THR A 26 -2.63 -8.36 -7.67
N GLU A 27 -3.29 -9.04 -8.60
CA GLU A 27 -4.56 -9.74 -8.40
C GLU A 27 -4.46 -10.89 -7.39
N ARG A 28 -3.25 -11.42 -7.14
CA ARG A 28 -3.00 -12.46 -6.14
C ARG A 28 -2.64 -11.92 -4.78
N TRP A 29 -2.35 -10.62 -4.63
CA TRP A 29 -2.03 -10.03 -3.35
C TRP A 29 -3.04 -10.33 -2.24
N PRO A 30 -4.37 -10.36 -2.45
CA PRO A 30 -5.32 -10.72 -1.39
C PRO A 30 -5.09 -12.10 -0.75
N THR A 31 -4.40 -13.02 -1.45
CA THR A 31 -4.15 -14.39 -0.97
C THR A 31 -3.02 -14.46 0.07
N TRP A 32 -2.13 -13.46 0.10
CA TRP A 32 -0.95 -13.48 0.98
C TRP A 32 -0.73 -12.18 1.75
N TRP A 33 -1.13 -11.03 1.20
CA TRP A 33 -1.04 -9.73 1.84
C TRP A 33 -2.35 -9.42 2.59
N ARG A 34 -2.37 -9.72 3.89
CA ARG A 34 -3.54 -9.52 4.77
C ARG A 34 -4.23 -8.15 4.65
N GLY A 35 -3.46 -7.09 4.35
CA GLY A 35 -3.99 -5.74 4.22
C GLY A 35 -4.76 -5.47 2.92
N VAL A 36 -4.58 -6.32 1.90
CA VAL A 36 -5.26 -6.22 0.61
C VAL A 36 -6.54 -7.04 0.66
N GLN A 37 -7.69 -6.37 0.58
CA GLN A 37 -9.00 -7.01 0.56
C GLN A 37 -9.40 -7.42 -0.87
N SER A 38 -9.17 -6.56 -1.86
CA SER A 38 -9.33 -6.88 -3.29
C SER A 38 -8.32 -6.13 -4.15
N ALA A 39 -8.05 -6.70 -5.32
CA ALA A 39 -7.18 -6.17 -6.35
C ALA A 39 -7.80 -6.51 -7.72
N ASP A 40 -8.69 -5.64 -8.18
CA ASP A 40 -9.52 -5.87 -9.36
C ASP A 40 -8.86 -5.23 -10.59
N VAL A 41 -8.39 -6.04 -11.53
CA VAL A 41 -7.79 -5.56 -12.79
C VAL A 41 -8.90 -4.96 -13.67
N LEU A 42 -8.78 -3.68 -13.97
CA LEU A 42 -9.73 -2.94 -14.82
C LEU A 42 -9.24 -2.92 -16.27
N GLU A 43 -7.93 -2.78 -16.46
CA GLU A 43 -7.28 -2.76 -17.76
C GLU A 43 -5.93 -3.47 -17.65
N GLN A 44 -5.58 -4.27 -18.65
CA GLN A 44 -4.33 -5.03 -18.64
C GLN A 44 -3.11 -4.19 -19.02
N GLY A 45 -3.31 -3.03 -19.66
CA GLY A 45 -2.22 -2.23 -20.22
C GLY A 45 -1.64 -2.82 -21.51
N ALA A 46 -0.49 -2.28 -21.92
CA ALA A 46 0.30 -2.74 -23.05
C ALA A 46 1.14 -3.97 -22.69
N GLU A 47 1.85 -4.51 -23.69
CA GLU A 47 2.87 -5.54 -23.48
C GLU A 47 3.92 -5.03 -22.46
N GLY A 48 4.25 -5.86 -21.46
CA GLY A 48 5.08 -5.47 -20.33
C GLY A 48 4.33 -4.79 -19.17
N GLY A 49 3.00 -4.60 -19.29
CA GLY A 49 2.11 -4.19 -18.21
C GLY A 49 1.97 -2.68 -18.01
N VAL A 50 2.73 -1.83 -18.72
CA VAL A 50 2.55 -0.37 -18.65
C VAL A 50 1.13 0.00 -19.07
N GLY A 51 0.47 0.86 -18.30
CA GLY A 51 -0.94 1.19 -18.44
C GLY A 51 -1.90 0.22 -17.74
N LYS A 52 -1.42 -0.88 -17.14
CA LYS A 52 -2.26 -1.78 -16.33
C LYS A 52 -2.92 -0.96 -15.23
N ARG A 53 -4.24 -1.03 -15.16
CA ARG A 53 -5.05 -0.31 -14.18
C ARG A 53 -5.69 -1.30 -13.23
N VAL A 54 -5.42 -1.13 -11.95
CA VAL A 54 -5.93 -2.02 -10.90
C VAL A 54 -6.61 -1.19 -9.83
N ARG A 55 -7.81 -1.61 -9.43
CA ARG A 55 -8.50 -1.06 -8.27
C ARG A 55 -8.17 -1.87 -7.04
N TYR A 56 -7.67 -1.22 -6.01
CA TYR A 56 -7.41 -1.84 -4.73
C TYR A 56 -8.43 -1.43 -3.68
N VAL A 57 -8.75 -2.37 -2.81
CA VAL A 57 -9.37 -2.10 -1.52
C VAL A 57 -8.45 -2.62 -0.44
N PHE A 58 -7.95 -1.72 0.41
CA PHE A 58 -7.12 -2.06 1.56
C PHE A 58 -7.92 -2.03 2.84
N ARG A 59 -7.76 -3.07 3.67
CA ARG A 59 -8.22 -3.12 5.05
C ARG A 59 -7.02 -3.03 5.97
N SER A 60 -7.00 -2.02 6.82
CA SER A 60 -5.89 -1.74 7.72
C SER A 60 -6.23 -2.07 9.18
N ALA A 61 -5.33 -1.75 10.12
CA ALA A 61 -5.59 -1.94 11.55
C ALA A 61 -6.65 -0.97 12.08
N LEU A 62 -6.82 0.18 11.42
CA LEU A 62 -7.88 1.14 11.72
C LEU A 62 -9.23 0.68 11.13
N PRO A 63 -10.38 1.03 11.76
CA PRO A 63 -11.70 0.45 11.44
C PRO A 63 -12.35 1.01 10.15
N TYR A 64 -11.55 1.30 9.13
CA TYR A 64 -12.00 1.73 7.80
C TYR A 64 -11.20 1.03 6.69
N THR A 65 -11.75 1.08 5.48
CA THR A 65 -11.11 0.59 4.25
C THR A 65 -10.69 1.78 3.38
N LEU A 66 -9.63 1.60 2.58
CA LEU A 66 -9.20 2.56 1.57
C LEU A 66 -9.36 1.97 0.18
N GLY A 67 -10.04 2.68 -0.70
CA GLY A 67 -10.21 2.36 -2.11
C GLY A 67 -9.46 3.35 -2.99
N PHE A 68 -8.57 2.85 -3.84
CA PHE A 68 -7.86 3.67 -4.82
C PHE A 68 -7.51 2.85 -6.06
N GLU A 69 -7.27 3.53 -7.16
CA GLU A 69 -6.80 2.93 -8.41
C GLU A 69 -5.33 3.23 -8.60
N MET A 70 -4.60 2.26 -9.15
CA MET A 70 -3.21 2.40 -9.56
C MET A 70 -3.11 2.18 -11.06
N VAL A 71 -2.39 3.06 -11.75
CA VAL A 71 -2.01 2.89 -13.15
C VAL A 71 -0.51 2.65 -13.21
N LEU A 72 -0.10 1.50 -13.75
CA LEU A 72 1.32 1.19 -13.91
C LEU A 72 1.95 2.13 -14.94
N ARG A 73 2.94 2.92 -14.53
CA ARG A 73 3.57 3.96 -15.33
C ARG A 73 4.89 3.50 -15.94
N GLU A 74 5.67 2.74 -15.19
CA GLU A 74 7.03 2.36 -15.56
C GLU A 74 7.35 0.96 -15.03
N VAL A 75 8.00 0.16 -15.87
CA VAL A 75 8.45 -1.20 -15.55
C VAL A 75 9.84 -1.41 -16.10
N SER A 76 10.77 -1.87 -15.27
CA SER A 76 12.05 -2.42 -15.71
C SER A 76 12.26 -3.73 -14.97
N ARG A 77 11.92 -4.86 -15.60
CA ARG A 77 12.01 -6.18 -14.95
C ARG A 77 13.47 -6.59 -14.76
N PRO A 78 13.86 -7.20 -13.62
CA PRO A 78 13.08 -7.43 -12.39
C PRO A 78 13.37 -6.38 -11.28
N HIS A 79 13.67 -5.13 -11.65
CA HIS A 79 14.25 -4.14 -10.73
C HIS A 79 13.33 -2.98 -10.35
N LEU A 80 12.36 -2.60 -11.18
CA LEU A 80 11.60 -1.37 -11.00
C LEU A 80 10.13 -1.48 -11.41
N LEU A 81 9.24 -1.04 -10.52
CA LEU A 81 7.83 -0.76 -10.83
C LEU A 81 7.45 0.62 -10.29
N VAL A 82 6.85 1.46 -11.12
CA VAL A 82 6.28 2.75 -10.69
C VAL A 82 4.83 2.81 -11.13
N ALA A 83 3.92 3.17 -10.23
CA ALA A 83 2.51 3.30 -10.52
C ALA A 83 1.92 4.58 -9.89
N ASP A 84 1.05 5.25 -10.63
CA ASP A 84 0.36 6.46 -10.19
C ASP A 84 -0.97 6.08 -9.52
N ALA A 85 -1.24 6.69 -8.37
CA ALA A 85 -2.42 6.46 -7.55
C ALA A 85 -3.48 7.53 -7.79
N SER A 86 -4.75 7.14 -7.82
CA SER A 86 -5.91 8.06 -7.85
C SER A 86 -7.10 7.52 -7.05
N GLY A 87 -8.05 8.40 -6.69
CA GLY A 87 -9.20 8.04 -5.85
C GLY A 87 -9.09 8.61 -4.45
N GLU A 88 -9.20 7.79 -3.40
CA GLU A 88 -9.08 8.27 -2.00
C GLU A 88 -7.65 8.71 -1.62
N LEU A 89 -6.67 8.21 -2.38
CA LEU A 89 -5.26 8.62 -2.33
C LEU A 89 -4.82 9.03 -3.73
N GLU A 90 -4.00 10.07 -3.82
CA GLU A 90 -3.44 10.54 -5.08
C GLU A 90 -1.92 10.77 -4.96
N GLY A 91 -1.14 10.33 -5.93
CA GLY A 91 0.32 10.38 -5.88
C GLY A 91 0.93 9.19 -6.61
N PHE A 92 1.99 8.59 -6.07
CA PHE A 92 2.62 7.42 -6.69
C PHE A 92 3.19 6.43 -5.67
N GLY A 93 3.36 5.19 -6.14
CA GLY A 93 4.13 4.15 -5.50
C GLY A 93 5.27 3.69 -6.39
N ARG A 94 6.40 3.33 -5.77
CA ARG A 94 7.60 2.85 -6.46
C ARG A 94 8.20 1.68 -5.70
N TRP A 95 8.43 0.57 -6.40
CA TRP A 95 9.21 -0.56 -5.93
C TRP A 95 10.56 -0.58 -6.63
N GLU A 96 11.64 -0.64 -5.85
CA GLU A 96 12.99 -0.89 -6.33
C GLU A 96 13.46 -2.22 -5.74
N ILE A 97 13.90 -3.14 -6.59
CA ILE A 97 14.19 -4.52 -6.22
C ILE A 97 15.60 -4.89 -6.67
N THR A 98 16.38 -5.37 -5.72
CA THR A 98 17.78 -5.78 -5.94
C THR A 98 18.02 -7.14 -5.30
N GLU A 99 18.96 -7.90 -5.83
CA GLU A 99 19.39 -9.17 -5.24
C GLU A 99 20.91 -9.18 -5.07
N ASP A 100 21.34 -9.71 -3.93
CA ASP A 100 22.73 -10.04 -3.65
C ASP A 100 22.79 -11.41 -2.96
N GLY A 101 23.55 -12.35 -3.52
CA GLY A 101 23.76 -13.67 -2.92
C GLY A 101 22.50 -14.48 -2.59
N GLY A 102 21.42 -14.38 -3.39
CA GLY A 102 20.15 -15.07 -3.12
C GLY A 102 19.27 -14.39 -2.07
N VAL A 103 19.64 -13.19 -1.64
CA VAL A 103 18.82 -12.31 -0.78
C VAL A 103 18.28 -11.17 -1.62
N THR A 104 16.96 -11.05 -1.68
CA THR A 104 16.28 -9.96 -2.38
C THR A 104 15.88 -8.86 -1.39
N THR A 105 16.23 -7.63 -1.74
CA THR A 105 15.82 -6.41 -1.05
C THR A 105 14.81 -5.66 -1.90
N LEU A 106 13.67 -5.30 -1.31
CA LEU A 106 12.64 -4.47 -1.92
C LEU A 106 12.51 -3.16 -1.16
N ASP A 107 12.78 -2.06 -1.82
CA ASP A 107 12.55 -0.72 -1.31
C ASP A 107 11.24 -0.16 -1.90
N TYR A 108 10.26 0.08 -1.04
CA TYR A 108 8.99 0.69 -1.39
C TYR A 108 8.96 2.16 -0.98
N THR A 109 8.71 3.02 -1.96
CA THR A 109 8.39 4.43 -1.74
C THR A 109 6.91 4.66 -2.01
N TRP A 110 6.21 5.25 -1.04
CA TRP A 110 4.81 5.65 -1.17
C TRP A 110 4.67 7.14 -0.88
N HIS A 111 4.36 7.92 -1.91
CA HIS A 111 4.19 9.37 -1.80
C HIS A 111 2.79 9.76 -2.27
N VAL A 112 1.92 10.06 -1.32
CA VAL A 112 0.51 10.35 -1.61
C VAL A 112 -0.04 11.47 -0.77
N ARG A 113 -1.12 12.07 -1.28
CA ARG A 113 -2.02 12.96 -0.56
C ARG A 113 -3.38 12.31 -0.39
N THR A 114 -4.03 12.57 0.74
CA THR A 114 -5.43 12.18 0.94
C THR A 114 -6.36 13.10 0.18
N THR A 115 -7.38 12.58 -0.50
CA THR A 115 -8.34 13.40 -1.27
C THR A 115 -9.64 13.66 -0.51
N ALA A 116 -10.05 12.73 0.38
CA ALA A 116 -11.28 12.86 1.16
C ALA A 116 -11.23 14.06 2.12
N ALA A 117 -12.24 14.95 2.04
CA ALA A 117 -12.33 16.17 2.84
C ALA A 117 -12.26 15.90 4.36
N ALA A 118 -12.92 14.84 4.84
CA ALA A 118 -12.90 14.46 6.25
C ALA A 118 -11.49 14.02 6.72
N MET A 119 -10.75 13.26 5.90
CA MET A 119 -9.36 12.89 6.20
C MET A 119 -8.46 14.12 6.20
N ASN A 120 -8.68 15.05 5.26
CA ASN A 120 -7.91 16.27 5.15
C ASN A 120 -8.13 17.25 6.31
N LEU A 121 -9.36 17.35 6.82
CA LEU A 121 -9.69 18.20 7.97
C LEU A 121 -9.02 17.71 9.25
N LEU A 122 -9.01 16.39 9.46
CA LEU A 122 -8.44 15.78 10.66
C LEU A 122 -6.94 15.46 10.54
N ALA A 123 -6.37 15.56 9.33
CA ALA A 123 -5.01 15.11 9.00
C ALA A 123 -3.92 15.55 10.00
N PRO A 124 -3.84 16.80 10.49
CA PRO A 124 -2.78 17.20 11.41
C PRO A 124 -2.80 16.41 12.72
N PHE A 125 -3.99 16.03 13.20
CA PHE A 125 -4.16 15.30 14.45
C PHE A 125 -3.98 13.81 14.26
N VAL A 126 -4.52 13.24 13.17
CA VAL A 126 -4.49 11.78 12.95
C VAL A 126 -3.24 11.28 12.21
N ARG A 127 -2.34 12.18 11.78
CA ARG A 127 -1.11 11.83 11.04
C ARG A 127 -0.27 10.74 11.72
N PRO A 128 0.00 10.78 13.04
CA PRO A 128 0.70 9.69 13.72
C PRO A 128 -0.01 8.34 13.55
N ALA A 129 -1.34 8.31 13.73
CA ALA A 129 -2.12 7.08 13.58
C ALA A 129 -2.06 6.53 12.15
N PHE A 130 -2.08 7.38 11.13
CA PHE A 130 -1.92 6.95 9.73
C PHE A 130 -0.52 6.41 9.43
N VAL A 131 0.53 7.03 9.97
CA VAL A 131 1.92 6.54 9.81
C VAL A 131 2.05 5.16 10.43
N TRP A 132 1.62 5.01 11.68
CA TRP A 132 1.61 3.71 12.36
C TRP A 132 0.81 2.66 11.57
N ASN A 133 -0.39 3.03 11.12
CA ASN A 133 -1.26 2.14 10.37
C ASN A 133 -0.64 1.70 9.04
N HIS A 134 0.06 2.59 8.34
CA HIS A 134 0.80 2.26 7.12
C HIS A 134 1.90 1.23 7.42
N HIS A 135 2.70 1.43 8.47
CA HIS A 135 3.76 0.47 8.84
C HIS A 135 3.20 -0.91 9.19
N VAL A 136 2.04 -0.98 9.87
CA VAL A 136 1.37 -2.26 10.15
C VAL A 136 0.98 -2.98 8.86
N VAL A 137 0.38 -2.27 7.90
CA VAL A 137 -0.01 -2.85 6.60
C VAL A 137 1.21 -3.33 5.83
N MET A 138 2.31 -2.57 5.84
CA MET A 138 3.55 -2.95 5.16
C MET A 138 4.24 -4.15 5.83
N ARG A 139 4.24 -4.24 7.16
CA ARG A 139 4.74 -5.43 7.87
C ARG A 139 3.93 -6.67 7.51
N TRP A 140 2.60 -6.57 7.46
CA TRP A 140 1.76 -7.69 7.01
C TRP A 140 2.08 -8.13 5.58
N GLY A 141 2.48 -7.19 4.71
CA GLY A 141 2.92 -7.47 3.35
C GLY A 141 4.20 -8.28 3.34
N ALA A 142 5.23 -7.83 4.04
CA ALA A 142 6.52 -8.53 4.14
C ALA A 142 6.36 -9.95 4.69
N GLU A 143 5.64 -10.11 5.80
CA GLU A 143 5.35 -11.40 6.41
C GLU A 143 4.52 -12.30 5.49
N GLY A 144 3.57 -11.71 4.76
CA GLY A 144 2.73 -12.40 3.78
C GLY A 144 3.55 -12.94 2.62
N LEU A 145 4.40 -12.09 2.03
CA LEU A 145 5.26 -12.44 0.92
C LEU A 145 6.24 -13.55 1.29
N ALA A 146 6.89 -13.44 2.45
CA ALA A 146 7.80 -14.46 2.96
C ALA A 146 7.11 -15.83 3.11
N ARG A 147 5.90 -15.86 3.69
CA ARG A 147 5.10 -17.09 3.77
C ARG A 147 4.70 -17.61 2.39
N HIS A 148 4.25 -16.75 1.50
CA HIS A 148 3.83 -17.12 0.14
C HIS A 148 4.96 -17.78 -0.65
N LEU A 149 6.18 -17.24 -0.54
CA LEU A 149 7.36 -17.75 -1.23
C LEU A 149 8.06 -18.89 -0.49
N SER A 150 7.58 -19.27 0.70
CA SER A 150 8.25 -20.19 1.62
C SER A 150 9.71 -19.79 1.86
N ALA A 151 9.94 -18.50 2.10
CA ALA A 151 11.24 -17.89 2.22
C ALA A 151 11.41 -17.21 3.59
N PRO A 152 12.61 -17.26 4.21
CA PRO A 152 12.90 -16.48 5.41
C PRO A 152 12.78 -14.97 5.17
N LEU A 153 12.03 -14.29 6.04
CA LEU A 153 12.04 -12.83 6.16
C LEU A 153 13.20 -12.42 7.05
N LEU A 154 14.19 -11.72 6.48
CA LEU A 154 15.40 -11.29 7.18
C LEU A 154 15.22 -9.93 7.85
N GLY A 155 14.37 -9.06 7.29
CA GLY A 155 14.16 -7.72 7.85
C GLY A 155 12.97 -6.97 7.26
N VAL A 156 12.41 -6.08 8.08
CA VAL A 156 11.43 -5.06 7.68
C VAL A 156 11.84 -3.75 8.34
N GLU A 157 12.30 -2.80 7.53
CA GLU A 157 12.64 -1.45 7.98
C GLU A 157 11.60 -0.49 7.42
N SER A 158 11.13 0.44 8.23
CA SER A 158 10.26 1.52 7.77
C SER A 158 10.77 2.83 8.35
N THR A 159 10.25 3.95 7.83
CA THR A 159 10.40 5.24 8.52
C THR A 159 10.03 5.11 10.01
N PRO A 160 10.65 5.89 10.92
CA PRO A 160 10.40 5.73 12.36
C PRO A 160 8.92 5.80 12.71
N ASN A 161 8.48 4.90 13.59
CA ASN A 161 7.13 4.95 14.15
C ASN A 161 6.95 6.21 15.02
N PRO A 162 5.72 6.75 15.09
CA PRO A 162 5.38 7.75 16.11
C PRO A 162 5.50 7.15 17.52
N LYS A 163 5.69 8.01 18.53
CA LYS A 163 5.73 7.56 19.93
C LYS A 163 4.32 7.16 20.38
N LEU A 164 4.22 6.25 21.36
CA LEU A 164 2.91 5.83 21.91
C LEU A 164 2.09 7.03 22.43
N THR A 165 2.75 8.02 23.01
CA THR A 165 2.15 9.28 23.48
C THR A 165 1.44 10.06 22.37
N ASP A 166 1.89 9.91 21.12
CA ASP A 166 1.31 10.58 19.96
C ASP A 166 0.04 9.85 19.47
N LEU A 167 -0.19 8.60 19.91
CA LEU A 167 -1.31 7.76 19.48
C LEU A 167 -2.47 7.74 20.47
N LEU A 168 -2.19 7.77 21.78
CA LEU A 168 -3.19 7.71 22.85
C LEU A 168 -4.35 8.73 22.72
N PRO A 169 -4.13 10.02 22.39
CA PRO A 169 -5.24 10.97 22.29
C PRO A 169 -6.12 10.74 21.05
N LEU A 170 -5.70 9.89 20.11
CA LEU A 170 -6.36 9.74 18.81
C LEU A 170 -7.47 8.68 18.81
N VAL A 171 -7.55 7.81 19.81
CA VAL A 171 -8.49 6.66 19.83
C VAL A 171 -9.95 7.10 19.58
N GLY A 172 -10.41 8.16 20.24
CA GLY A 172 -11.76 8.71 20.03
C GLY A 172 -11.95 9.36 18.65
N LEU A 173 -10.93 10.07 18.16
CA LEU A 173 -10.95 10.75 16.86
C LEU A 173 -10.97 9.76 15.69
N MET A 174 -10.29 8.62 15.84
CA MET A 174 -10.24 7.57 14.81
C MET A 174 -11.59 6.90 14.56
N THR A 175 -12.45 6.80 15.58
CA THR A 175 -13.81 6.26 15.44
C THR A 175 -14.70 7.20 14.60
N ILE A 176 -14.64 8.51 14.88
CA ILE A 176 -15.39 9.53 14.12
C ILE A 176 -14.93 9.55 12.65
N LEU A 177 -13.62 9.52 12.44
CA LEU A 177 -13.04 9.49 11.11
C LEU A 177 -13.47 8.24 10.31
N ALA A 178 -13.48 7.06 10.95
CA ALA A 178 -13.86 5.81 10.27
C ALA A 178 -15.31 5.83 9.75
N LEU A 179 -16.23 6.46 10.50
CA LEU A 179 -17.62 6.65 10.05
C LEU A 179 -17.72 7.57 8.83
N ALA A 180 -16.93 8.65 8.82
CA ALA A 180 -16.91 9.61 7.71
C ALA A 180 -16.33 9.00 6.42
N VAL A 181 -15.23 8.25 6.54
CA VAL A 181 -14.56 7.59 5.39
C VAL A 181 -15.45 6.50 4.80
N ARG A 182 -16.13 5.68 5.63
CA ARG A 182 -17.09 4.65 5.16
C ARG A 182 -18.21 5.19 4.26
N ARG A 183 -18.59 6.46 4.40
CA ARG A 183 -19.60 7.09 3.54
C ARG A 183 -19.03 7.48 2.17
N TRP A 184 -17.76 7.86 2.11
CA TRP A 184 -17.06 8.24 0.88
C TRP A 184 -16.66 7.02 0.04
N SER A 185 -16.15 5.96 0.67
CA SER A 185 -15.74 4.75 -0.05
C SER A 185 -16.90 4.09 -0.80
N ARG A 186 -18.12 4.18 -0.25
CA ARG A 186 -19.35 3.74 -0.96
C ARG A 186 -19.64 4.54 -2.23
N VAL A 187 -19.32 5.83 -2.25
CA VAL A 187 -19.50 6.69 -3.42
C VAL A 187 -18.43 6.38 -4.48
N PHE A 188 -17.17 6.17 -4.08
CA PHE A 188 -16.10 5.77 -4.98
C PHE A 188 -16.42 4.43 -5.67
N SER A 189 -16.85 3.41 -4.91
CA SER A 189 -17.27 2.11 -5.47
C SER A 189 -18.47 2.20 -6.42
N SER A 190 -19.33 3.22 -6.28
CA SER A 190 -20.49 3.41 -7.19
C SER A 190 -20.15 4.14 -8.49
N ARG A 191 -19.15 5.02 -8.50
CA ARG A 191 -18.79 5.82 -9.69
C ARG A 191 -17.98 5.06 -10.74
N SER A 192 -17.51 3.87 -10.40
CA SER A 192 -16.67 3.06 -11.28
C SER A 192 -17.40 1.87 -11.94
N ARG A 193 -18.73 1.83 -11.83
CA ARG A 193 -19.61 0.88 -12.52
C ARG A 193 -20.41 1.52 -13.66
N GLY A 194 -20.09 2.76 -14.02
CA GLY A 194 -20.74 3.52 -15.08
C GLY A 194 -19.81 3.76 -16.25
#